data_AF-A0A660V904-F1
#
_entry.id   AF-A0A660V904-F1
#
_cell.length_a   1.000
_cell.length_b   1.000
_cell.length_c   1.000
_cell.angle_alpha   90.00
_cell.angle_beta   90.00
_cell.angle_gamma   90.00
#
_symmetry.space_group_name_H-M   'P 1'
#
loop_
_entity.id
_entity.type
_entity.pdbx_description
1 polymer ?
#
loop_
_entity_poly.entity_id
_entity_poly.type
_entity_poly.pdbx_seq_one_letter_code
_entity_poly.pdbx_strand_id
1 'polypeptide(L)'
;WRFDPIVFWRTKDGALRHNLNAFEQIASFAAKCGIRRCVISFVTLYRKVLRRQKRLGVRFEELSAEKKREIAAELVEKAARFDIKVFACCQPLLAGVVAPSACINGKLLSELAGEPASTKKDPGQRKECNCTVSVDIGRYRSCRYRCAYCYAI
;
A
#
# COMPACT_ATOMS: atom_id res chain seq x y z
N TRP A 1 -9.11 3.43 0.70
CA TRP A 1 -7.87 4.18 0.44
C TRP A 1 -6.68 3.23 0.45
N ARG A 2 -5.48 3.72 0.11
CA ARG A 2 -4.22 2.96 0.25
C ARG A 2 -3.35 3.60 1.32
N PHE A 3 -2.92 2.82 2.31
CA PHE A 3 -1.89 3.21 3.25
C PHE A 3 -0.59 2.51 2.83
N ASP A 4 0.06 3.12 1.84
CA ASP A 4 1.13 2.51 1.07
C ASP A 4 2.17 3.57 0.64
N PRO A 5 3.47 3.34 0.87
CA PRO A 5 4.05 2.20 1.58
C PRO A 5 4.04 2.36 3.10
N ILE A 6 3.97 1.25 3.82
CA ILE A 6 4.43 1.14 5.22
C ILE A 6 5.95 1.14 5.19
N VAL A 7 6.57 2.09 5.91
CA VAL A 7 8.01 2.33 5.90
C VAL A 7 8.57 2.40 7.30
N PHE A 8 9.74 1.80 7.48
CA PHE A 8 10.60 1.93 8.65
C PHE A 8 11.95 2.47 8.19
N TRP A 9 12.53 3.37 8.97
CA TRP A 9 13.83 3.94 8.66
C TRP A 9 14.59 4.35 9.92
N ARG A 10 15.91 4.34 9.84
CA ARG A 10 16.80 4.89 10.85
C ARG A 10 17.26 6.29 10.46
N THR A 11 17.16 7.21 11.41
CA THR A 11 17.72 8.56 11.32
C THR A 11 19.24 8.53 11.60
N LYS A 12 19.93 9.66 11.39
CA LYS A 12 21.40 9.75 11.52
C LYS A 12 21.92 9.42 12.93
N ASP A 13 21.11 9.74 13.94
CA ASP A 13 21.32 9.41 15.36
C ASP A 13 20.97 7.96 15.72
N GLY A 14 20.57 7.14 14.74
CA GLY A 14 20.26 5.72 14.91
C GLY A 14 18.83 5.41 15.34
N ALA A 15 18.00 6.43 15.62
CA ALA A 15 16.63 6.22 16.06
C ALA A 15 15.76 5.59 14.96
N LEU A 16 14.99 4.56 15.33
CA LEU A 16 14.04 3.91 14.42
C LEU A 16 12.75 4.74 14.36
N ARG A 17 12.30 5.04 13.15
CA ARG A 17 11.08 5.79 12.86
C ARG A 17 10.21 5.00 11.88
N HIS A 18 8.91 5.28 11.88
CA HIS A 18 7.94 4.68 10.98
C HIS A 18 6.74 5.61 10.74
N ASN A 19 5.91 5.29 9.74
CA ASN A 19 4.71 6.06 9.42
C ASN A 19 3.42 5.53 10.05
N LEU A 20 3.45 4.42 10.80
CA LEU A 20 2.25 3.77 11.36
C LEU A 20 1.36 4.69 12.23
N ASN A 21 1.92 5.71 12.89
CA ASN A 21 1.16 6.62 13.76
C ASN A 21 0.08 7.40 13.00
N ALA A 22 0.26 7.60 11.69
CA ALA A 22 -0.72 8.28 10.86
C ALA A 22 -1.93 7.39 10.51
N PHE A 23 -1.83 6.07 10.71
CA PHE A 23 -2.83 5.12 10.23
C PHE A 23 -4.21 5.36 10.84
N GLU A 24 -4.29 5.44 12.17
CA GLU A 24 -5.56 5.55 12.90
C GLU A 24 -6.26 6.89 12.63
N GLN A 25 -5.49 7.98 12.57
CA GLN A 25 -6.01 9.29 12.19
C GLN A 25 -6.61 9.27 10.78
N ILE A 26 -5.93 8.68 9.81
CA ILE A 26 -6.43 8.55 8.43
C ILE A 26 -7.65 7.63 8.39
N ALA A 27 -7.61 6.50 9.10
CA ALA A 27 -8.71 5.53 9.15
C ALA A 27 -9.98 6.17 9.71
N SER A 28 -9.87 6.93 10.81
CA SER A 28 -10.99 7.67 11.41
C SER A 28 -11.61 8.65 10.40
N PHE A 29 -10.80 9.44 9.70
CA PHE A 29 -11.32 10.37 8.70
C PHE A 29 -11.94 9.65 7.50
N ALA A 30 -11.27 8.63 6.97
CA ALA A 30 -11.76 7.84 5.86
C ALA A 30 -13.12 7.17 6.18
N ALA A 31 -13.30 6.70 7.40
CA ALA A 31 -14.55 6.11 7.88
C ALA A 31 -15.71 7.11 7.84
N LYS A 32 -15.47 8.36 8.28
CA LYS A 32 -16.44 9.46 8.22
C LYS A 32 -16.84 9.80 6.79
N CYS A 33 -15.94 9.60 5.82
CA CYS A 33 -16.22 9.73 4.39
C CYS A 33 -16.87 8.47 3.76
N GLY A 34 -17.31 7.50 4.56
CA GLY A 34 -17.96 6.28 4.05
C GLY A 34 -16.99 5.24 3.47
N ILE A 35 -15.67 5.42 3.63
CA ILE A 35 -14.69 4.47 3.09
C ILE A 35 -14.54 3.30 4.06
N ARG A 36 -14.72 2.08 3.55
CA ARG A 36 -14.69 0.82 4.33
C ARG A 36 -13.57 -0.14 3.93
N ARG A 37 -12.69 0.28 3.01
CA ARG A 37 -11.62 -0.55 2.47
C ARG A 37 -10.27 0.16 2.54
N CYS A 38 -9.29 -0.48 3.15
CA CYS A 38 -7.90 -0.03 3.21
C CYS A 38 -6.99 -1.06 2.51
N VAL A 39 -6.07 -0.60 1.67
CA VAL A 39 -5.04 -1.46 1.07
C VAL A 39 -3.68 -1.06 1.60
N ILE A 40 -2.92 -2.01 2.14
CA ILE A 40 -1.57 -1.81 2.65
C ILE A 40 -0.53 -2.52 1.79
N SER A 41 0.71 -2.03 1.86
CA SER A 41 1.89 -2.79 1.43
C SER A 41 3.12 -2.29 2.17
N PHE A 42 4.10 -3.15 2.40
CA PHE A 42 5.40 -2.73 2.93
C PHE A 42 6.28 -2.25 1.78
N VAL A 43 7.10 -1.24 2.08
CA VAL A 43 8.03 -0.65 1.11
C VAL A 43 8.86 -1.71 0.39
N THR A 44 8.96 -1.58 -0.93
CA THR A 44 9.89 -2.39 -1.75
C THR A 44 11.14 -1.58 -2.05
N LEU A 45 12.30 -2.05 -1.61
CA LEU A 45 13.57 -1.31 -1.69
C LEU A 45 14.27 -1.46 -3.05
N TYR A 46 13.72 -0.84 -4.09
CA TYR A 46 14.34 -0.80 -5.42
C TYR A 46 15.69 -0.06 -5.41
N ARG A 47 16.60 -0.40 -6.33
CA ARG A 47 17.90 0.30 -6.53
C ARG A 47 17.76 1.83 -6.58
N LYS A 48 16.71 2.35 -7.24
CA LYS A 48 16.45 3.80 -7.32
C LYS A 48 16.04 4.44 -5.98
N VAL A 49 15.29 3.71 -5.16
CA VAL A 49 14.87 4.12 -3.81
C VAL A 49 16.09 4.15 -2.90
N LEU A 50 16.91 3.09 -2.93
CA LEU A 50 18.15 3.00 -2.16
C LEU A 50 19.15 4.12 -2.52
N ARG A 51 19.19 4.57 -3.78
CA ARG A 51 20.01 5.72 -4.18
C ARG A 51 19.47 7.05 -3.61
N ARG A 52 18.15 7.22 -3.58
CA ARG A 52 17.50 8.43 -3.03
C ARG A 52 17.63 8.51 -1.51
N GLN A 53 17.59 7.39 -0.80
CA GLN A 53 17.75 7.36 0.67
C GLN A 53 19.05 8.04 1.12
N LYS A 54 20.15 7.83 0.37
CA LYS A 54 21.46 8.42 0.69
C LYS A 54 21.41 9.95 0.70
N ARG A 55 20.64 10.55 -0.22
CA ARG A 55 20.47 12.01 -0.30
C ARG A 55 19.63 12.57 0.85
N LEU A 56 18.77 11.74 1.43
CA LEU A 56 17.91 12.10 2.56
C LEU A 56 18.61 11.88 3.91
N GLY A 57 19.78 11.23 3.93
CA GLY A 57 20.48 10.91 5.17
C GLY A 57 19.71 9.94 6.07
N VAL A 58 18.85 9.10 5.50
CA VAL A 58 18.12 8.03 6.21
C VAL A 58 18.48 6.67 5.64
N ARG A 59 18.36 5.64 6.47
CA ARG A 59 18.50 4.24 6.04
C ARG A 59 17.15 3.55 6.18
N PHE A 60 16.57 3.06 5.09
CA PHE A 60 15.38 2.22 5.20
C PHE A 60 15.71 0.90 5.90
N GLU A 61 14.83 0.49 6.80
CA GLU A 61 14.94 -0.76 7.53
C GLU A 61 14.04 -1.80 6.87
N GLU A 62 14.62 -2.96 6.55
CA GLU A 62 13.86 -4.12 6.08
C GLU A 62 13.48 -4.99 7.27
N LEU A 63 12.16 -5.10 7.51
CA LEU A 63 11.63 -5.91 8.60
C LEU A 63 11.53 -7.39 8.22
N SER A 64 11.63 -8.26 9.23
CA SER A 64 11.38 -9.69 9.08
C SER A 64 9.93 -9.98 8.68
N ALA A 65 9.68 -11.19 8.17
CA ALA A 65 8.33 -11.60 7.76
C ALA A 65 7.37 -11.63 8.95
N GLU A 66 7.84 -12.12 10.10
CA GLU A 66 7.11 -12.19 11.37
C GLU A 66 6.70 -10.78 11.80
N LYS A 67 7.63 -9.84 11.79
CA LYS A 67 7.33 -8.47 12.22
C LYS A 67 6.34 -7.77 11.29
N LYS A 68 6.44 -8.01 9.98
CA LYS A 68 5.47 -7.51 8.99
C LYS A 68 4.07 -8.08 9.25
N ARG A 69 3.97 -9.37 9.61
CA ARG A 69 2.69 -10.03 9.94
C ARG A 69 2.10 -9.49 11.24
N GLU A 70 2.90 -9.31 12.29
CA GLU A 70 2.47 -8.67 13.55
C GLU A 70 1.88 -7.28 13.29
N ILE A 71 2.61 -6.42 12.57
CA ILE A 71 2.14 -5.06 12.25
C ILE A 71 0.85 -5.12 11.43
N ALA A 72 0.75 -6.02 10.44
CA ALA A 72 -0.45 -6.14 9.64
C ALA A 72 -1.67 -6.56 10.48
N ALA A 73 -1.50 -7.46 11.44
CA ALA A 73 -2.55 -7.85 12.38
C ALA A 73 -3.00 -6.66 13.25
N GLU A 74 -2.05 -5.91 13.80
CA GLU A 74 -2.34 -4.69 14.58
C GLU A 74 -3.13 -3.66 13.76
N LEU A 75 -2.77 -3.47 12.49
CA LEU A 75 -3.51 -2.58 11.59
C LEU A 75 -4.93 -3.07 11.27
N VAL A 76 -5.14 -4.39 11.19
CA VAL A 76 -6.48 -4.99 11.03
C VAL A 76 -7.33 -4.68 12.25
N GLU A 77 -6.81 -4.89 13.46
CA GLU A 77 -7.54 -4.60 14.72
C GLU A 77 -7.89 -3.12 14.84
N LYS A 78 -6.93 -2.23 14.55
CA LYS A 78 -7.16 -0.78 14.55
C LYS A 78 -8.22 -0.36 13.54
N ALA A 79 -8.18 -0.91 12.33
CA ALA A 79 -9.13 -0.59 11.28
C ALA A 79 -10.55 -1.12 11.57
N ALA A 80 -10.67 -2.27 12.23
CA ALA A 80 -11.96 -2.87 12.59
C ALA A 80 -12.81 -1.94 13.49
N ARG A 81 -12.17 -1.14 14.35
CA ARG A 81 -12.84 -0.12 15.17
C ARG A 81 -13.61 0.93 14.37
N PHE A 82 -13.29 1.07 13.09
CA PHE A 82 -13.90 2.02 12.16
C PHE A 82 -14.67 1.33 11.02
N ASP A 83 -15.00 0.04 11.19
CA ASP A 83 -15.66 -0.78 10.16
C ASP A 83 -14.85 -0.85 8.85
N ILE A 84 -13.52 -0.77 8.94
CA ILE A 84 -12.66 -0.84 7.76
C ILE A 84 -11.99 -2.20 7.65
N LYS A 85 -12.19 -2.84 6.49
CA LYS A 85 -11.46 -4.05 6.12
C LYS A 85 -10.13 -3.71 5.46
N VAL A 86 -9.05 -4.31 5.99
CA VAL A 86 -7.69 -4.19 5.45
C VAL A 86 -7.43 -5.29 4.42
N PHE A 87 -6.74 -4.93 3.35
CA PHE A 87 -6.28 -5.84 2.30
C PHE A 87 -4.80 -5.57 1.96
N ALA A 88 -4.12 -6.52 1.37
CA ALA A 88 -2.70 -6.40 1.03
C ALA A 88 -2.46 -6.40 -0.49
N CYS A 89 -1.61 -5.51 -1.01
CA CYS A 89 -1.26 -5.48 -2.44
C CYS A 89 0.11 -6.10 -2.68
N CYS A 90 0.18 -7.21 -3.42
CA CYS A 90 1.43 -7.90 -3.77
C CYS A 90 2.30 -8.26 -2.55
N GLN A 91 1.69 -8.69 -1.44
CA GLN A 91 2.39 -9.08 -0.20
C GLN A 91 2.01 -10.53 0.18
N PRO A 92 2.49 -11.55 -0.56
CA PRO A 92 2.15 -12.94 -0.30
C PRO A 92 2.52 -13.39 1.12
N LEU A 93 3.56 -12.79 1.73
CA LEU A 93 3.96 -13.06 3.12
C LEU A 93 2.86 -12.74 4.16
N LEU A 94 1.89 -11.90 3.81
CA LEU A 94 0.77 -11.53 4.68
C LEU A 94 -0.45 -12.47 4.52
N ALA A 95 -0.37 -13.47 3.66
CA ALA A 95 -1.43 -14.46 3.50
C ALA A 95 -1.73 -15.13 4.86
N GLY A 96 -3.03 -15.28 5.16
CA GLY A 96 -3.53 -15.76 6.46
C GLY A 96 -3.69 -14.67 7.52
N VAL A 97 -3.10 -13.49 7.35
CA VAL A 97 -3.34 -12.32 8.22
C VAL A 97 -4.26 -11.31 7.52
N VAL A 98 -3.95 -11.01 6.26
CA VAL A 98 -4.66 -10.02 5.46
C VAL A 98 -4.97 -10.62 4.08
N ALA A 99 -6.22 -10.50 3.65
CA ALA A 99 -6.63 -10.96 2.34
C ALA A 99 -5.94 -10.15 1.22
N PRO A 100 -5.60 -10.77 0.08
CA PRO A 100 -5.03 -10.05 -1.04
C PRO A 100 -6.04 -9.06 -1.63
N SER A 101 -5.52 -7.99 -2.21
CA SER A 101 -6.28 -6.92 -2.87
C SER A 101 -6.08 -6.93 -4.37
N ALA A 102 -7.04 -6.33 -5.07
CA ALA A 102 -6.90 -5.79 -6.40
C ALA A 102 -7.19 -4.28 -6.29
N CYS A 103 -6.24 -3.43 -6.70
CA CYS A 103 -6.44 -1.97 -6.66
C CYS A 103 -7.43 -1.53 -7.74
N ILE A 104 -7.35 -2.16 -8.91
CA ILE A 104 -8.38 -2.11 -9.95
C ILE A 104 -9.09 -3.46 -9.91
N ASN A 105 -10.34 -3.49 -9.44
CA ASN A 105 -11.09 -4.71 -9.24
C ASN A 105 -12.37 -4.65 -10.05
N GLY A 106 -12.36 -5.27 -11.24
CA GLY A 106 -13.52 -5.29 -12.14
C GLY A 106 -14.80 -5.80 -11.46
N LYS A 107 -14.72 -6.83 -10.63
CA LYS A 107 -15.90 -7.34 -9.90
C LYS A 107 -16.49 -6.27 -8.98
N LEU A 108 -15.65 -5.64 -8.15
CA LEU A 108 -16.09 -4.58 -7.24
C LEU A 108 -16.61 -3.35 -8.01
N LEU A 109 -15.96 -2.98 -9.10
CA LEU A 109 -16.39 -1.87 -9.94
C LEU A 109 -17.76 -2.16 -10.55
N SER A 110 -18.00 -3.39 -11.04
CA SER A 110 -19.31 -3.76 -11.57
C SER A 110 -20.41 -3.72 -10.52
N GLU A 111 -20.12 -4.22 -9.31
CA GLU A 111 -21.06 -4.19 -8.18
C GLU A 111 -21.42 -2.75 -7.78
N LEU A 112 -20.45 -1.83 -7.80
CA LEU A 112 -20.67 -0.44 -7.39
C LEU A 112 -21.33 0.41 -8.48
N ALA A 113 -21.00 0.18 -9.75
CA ALA A 113 -21.49 0.98 -10.87
C ALA A 113 -22.80 0.45 -11.47
N GLY A 114 -23.12 -0.83 -11.26
CA GLY A 114 -24.25 -1.47 -11.94
C GLY A 114 -23.99 -1.79 -13.42
N GLU A 115 -22.75 -1.66 -13.88
CA GLU A 115 -22.32 -1.91 -15.27
C GLU A 115 -21.15 -2.89 -15.32
N PRO A 116 -21.01 -3.71 -16.37
CA PRO A 116 -19.93 -4.69 -16.44
C PRO A 116 -18.55 -4.04 -16.65
N ALA A 117 -17.62 -4.32 -15.75
CA ALA A 117 -16.18 -4.12 -15.94
C ALA A 117 -15.45 -5.45 -16.18
N SER A 118 -14.30 -5.39 -16.88
CA SER A 118 -13.52 -6.60 -17.15
C SER A 118 -13.01 -7.25 -15.87
N THR A 119 -13.20 -8.56 -15.74
CA THR A 119 -12.68 -9.38 -14.64
C THR A 119 -11.37 -10.09 -14.98
N LYS A 120 -10.86 -9.89 -16.22
CA LYS A 120 -9.62 -10.49 -16.69
C LYS A 120 -8.43 -9.88 -15.94
N LYS A 121 -7.54 -10.73 -15.40
CA LYS A 121 -6.27 -10.28 -14.82
C LYS A 121 -5.47 -9.48 -15.85
N ASP A 122 -4.95 -8.34 -15.44
CA ASP A 122 -4.06 -7.54 -16.27
C ASP A 122 -2.72 -8.30 -16.47
N PRO A 123 -2.36 -8.65 -17.72
CA PRO A 123 -1.10 -9.34 -18.02
C PRO A 123 0.13 -8.44 -17.82
N GLY A 124 -0.04 -7.11 -17.83
CA GLY A 124 1.04 -6.15 -17.59
C GLY A 124 1.41 -5.98 -16.12
N GLN A 125 0.61 -6.52 -15.20
CA GLN A 125 0.87 -6.43 -13.76
C GLN A 125 1.71 -7.59 -13.24
N ARG A 126 2.39 -7.34 -12.12
CA ARG A 126 3.19 -8.33 -11.38
C ARG A 126 2.41 -9.64 -11.14
N LYS A 127 3.14 -10.75 -10.99
CA LYS A 127 2.56 -12.09 -10.76
C LYS A 127 1.60 -12.11 -9.58
N GLU A 128 1.95 -11.44 -8.49
CA GLU A 128 1.20 -11.38 -7.23
C GLU A 128 0.11 -10.28 -7.23
N CYS A 129 -0.04 -9.54 -8.33
CA CYS A 129 -1.05 -8.51 -8.47
C CYS A 129 -2.35 -9.10 -9.01
N ASN A 130 -3.47 -8.80 -8.34
CA ASN A 130 -4.80 -9.26 -8.74
C ASN A 130 -5.61 -8.20 -9.50
N CYS A 131 -4.98 -7.09 -9.92
CA CYS A 131 -5.69 -6.07 -10.68
C CYS A 131 -6.23 -6.64 -11.99
N THR A 132 -7.44 -6.20 -12.34
CA THR A 132 -8.05 -6.48 -13.64
C THR A 132 -7.54 -5.51 -14.69
N VAL A 133 -7.65 -5.89 -15.97
CA VAL A 133 -7.23 -5.06 -17.09
C VAL A 133 -7.93 -3.70 -17.05
N SER A 134 -7.17 -2.66 -17.31
CA SER A 134 -7.64 -1.27 -17.39
C SER A 134 -6.74 -0.47 -18.31
N VAL A 135 -7.21 0.71 -18.71
CA VAL A 135 -6.42 1.68 -19.48
C VAL A 135 -5.98 2.78 -18.52
N ASP A 136 -4.66 2.97 -18.38
CA ASP A 136 -4.10 4.07 -17.60
C ASP A 136 -4.23 5.38 -18.38
N ILE A 137 -4.74 6.43 -17.72
CA ILE A 137 -4.85 7.79 -18.27
C ILE A 137 -3.73 8.71 -17.79
N GLY A 138 -2.82 8.19 -16.97
CA GLY A 138 -1.71 8.93 -16.37
C GLY A 138 -0.49 9.06 -17.28
N ARG A 139 0.40 10.01 -16.93
CA ARG A 139 1.69 10.20 -17.61
C ARG A 139 2.85 10.12 -16.62
N TYR A 140 3.74 9.17 -16.82
CA TYR A 140 4.99 9.03 -16.06
C TYR A 140 5.87 10.29 -16.17
N ARG A 141 6.71 10.53 -15.15
CA ARG A 141 7.70 11.63 -15.10
C ARG A 141 7.13 13.06 -15.22
N SER A 142 5.82 13.23 -15.10
CA SER A 142 5.16 14.55 -15.07
C SER A 142 5.09 15.16 -13.66
N CYS A 143 5.10 14.31 -12.63
CA CYS A 143 4.98 14.71 -11.22
C CYS A 143 6.21 15.48 -10.70
N ARG A 144 6.00 16.68 -10.15
CA ARG A 144 7.05 17.60 -9.66
C ARG A 144 7.43 17.41 -8.18
N TYR A 145 6.72 16.56 -7.44
CA TYR A 145 6.90 16.38 -5.99
C TYR A 145 8.21 15.71 -5.57
N ARG A 146 8.91 15.02 -6.48
CA ARG A 146 10.23 14.38 -6.23
C ARG A 146 10.28 13.50 -4.98
N CYS A 147 9.22 12.75 -4.70
CA CYS A 147 9.11 11.95 -3.49
C CYS A 147 10.28 10.96 -3.30
N ALA A 148 10.69 10.79 -2.02
CA ALA A 148 11.71 9.85 -1.59
C ALA A 148 11.46 8.44 -2.14
N TYR A 149 10.22 7.99 -2.02
CA TYR A 149 9.69 6.78 -2.61
C TYR A 149 8.75 7.16 -3.76
N CYS A 150 9.19 6.98 -5.01
CA CYS A 150 8.33 7.16 -6.17
C CYS A 150 8.65 6.12 -7.22
N TYR A 151 7.63 5.35 -7.61
CA TYR A 151 7.75 4.37 -8.69
C TYR A 151 7.61 5.02 -10.08
N ALA A 152 6.94 6.17 -10.19
CA ALA A 152 6.62 6.84 -11.45
C ALA A 152 7.65 7.86 -11.97
N ILE A 153 8.81 7.95 -11.31
CA ILE A 153 9.97 8.78 -11.67
C ILE A 153 11.15 7.89 -12.00
#